data_AF-A0A965G3K0-F1
#
_entry.id   AF-A0A965G3K0-F1
#
_cell.length_a   1.000
_cell.length_b   1.000
_cell.length_c   1.000
_cell.angle_alpha   90.00
_cell.angle_beta   90.00
_cell.angle_gamma   90.00
#
_symmetry.space_group_name_H-M   'P 1'
#
loop_
_entity.id
_entity.type
_entity.pdbx_description
1 polymer ?
#
loop_
_entity_poly.entity_id
_entity_poly.type
_entity_poly.pdbx_seq_one_letter_code
_entity_poly.pdbx_strand_id
1 'polypeptide(L)'
;MKRFQKILVLVACTHAFSPALQARNYLVDFGTSSSFRGVNAPNPDTNGNYWNGLAPLDTNAITLRDSSNITGPISLGFVTVSGVGTDSFNGPAGPTDAANLAANLLLTDLDAAALGALGIREAGFDYVDSSNGRLVLRGLDAALTYQLTLFGSHKYSTDTATTYEVYRDAALAQSAGSANLNVQNSSDVSQHNRNQVAVIPNLQPSASGTLYLRFRGANGSLGYLNALMLSDATTGSNAPTFLASTPIYFRIRNASNSCYLETASDGTPRMTSTDPGASPSGQWFLQGTTNTNFSWIVNRSSGTALRTPAGTGTITASLPDAADTRQAFLRETSGGSLRFLDAGGSNALTGVASGATPTMTIRDVAASSQLWITSPVVNGMQIPWISYDEDNCQTLVSPASKITSAYSEGATNIAAEAQKRGCILLNGSGASA
;
A
#
# COMPACT_ATOMS: atom_id res chain seq x y z
N MET A 1 32.88 -59.31 3.28
CA MET A 1 31.75 -58.37 3.40
C MET A 1 32.30 -56.95 3.58
N LYS A 2 32.18 -56.08 2.57
CA LYS A 2 32.63 -54.68 2.65
C LYS A 2 31.37 -53.80 2.82
N ARG A 3 31.29 -53.05 3.93
CA ARG A 3 30.20 -52.11 4.22
C ARG A 3 30.44 -50.81 3.44
N PHE A 4 29.52 -50.45 2.55
CA PHE A 4 29.50 -49.15 1.91
C PHE A 4 28.78 -48.14 2.81
N GLN A 5 29.51 -47.16 3.34
CA GLN A 5 28.93 -45.98 3.96
C GLN A 5 28.43 -45.02 2.88
N LYS A 6 27.13 -44.77 2.84
CA LYS A 6 26.53 -43.72 2.02
C LYS A 6 26.81 -42.38 2.70
N ILE A 7 27.67 -41.56 2.10
CA ILE A 7 27.88 -40.16 2.50
C ILE A 7 26.72 -39.35 1.93
N LEU A 8 25.87 -38.84 2.79
CA LEU A 8 24.85 -37.86 2.45
C LEU A 8 25.52 -36.49 2.39
N VAL A 9 25.76 -35.97 1.19
CA VAL A 9 26.23 -34.59 0.99
C VAL A 9 25.03 -33.67 1.14
N LEU A 10 24.94 -32.99 2.27
CA LEU A 10 23.97 -31.92 2.50
C LEU A 10 24.49 -30.67 1.78
N VAL A 11 23.95 -30.38 0.59
CA VAL A 11 24.21 -29.11 -0.11
C VAL A 11 23.41 -28.03 0.62
N ALA A 12 24.09 -27.25 1.46
CA ALA A 12 23.53 -26.04 2.03
C ALA A 12 23.34 -25.01 0.90
N CYS A 13 22.12 -24.92 0.38
CA CYS A 13 21.74 -23.89 -0.57
C CYS A 13 21.62 -22.56 0.19
N THR A 14 22.72 -21.81 0.28
CA THR A 14 22.73 -20.44 0.78
C THR A 14 21.94 -19.58 -0.20
N HIS A 15 20.65 -19.43 0.05
CA HIS A 15 19.85 -18.42 -0.63
C HIS A 15 20.34 -17.07 -0.12
N ALA A 16 21.09 -16.35 -0.94
CA ALA A 16 21.32 -14.94 -0.75
C ALA A 16 19.94 -14.28 -0.75
N PHE A 17 19.44 -13.91 0.44
CA PHE A 17 18.32 -13.00 0.56
C PHE A 17 18.79 -11.66 0.01
N SER A 18 18.52 -11.38 -1.26
CA SER A 18 18.51 -10.00 -1.74
C SER A 18 17.47 -9.26 -0.89
N PRO A 19 17.84 -8.19 -0.17
CA PRO A 19 16.86 -7.43 0.59
C PRO A 19 15.75 -7.00 -0.38
N ALA A 20 14.49 -7.20 0.03
CA ALA A 20 13.36 -6.66 -0.71
C ALA A 20 13.62 -5.16 -0.86
N LEU A 21 13.68 -4.68 -2.11
CA LEU A 21 13.81 -3.26 -2.38
C LEU A 21 12.55 -2.62 -1.76
N GLN A 22 12.71 -1.84 -0.70
CA GLN A 22 11.61 -1.16 -0.05
C GLN A 22 11.25 0.06 -0.90
N ALA A 23 9.96 0.32 -1.12
CA ALA A 23 9.51 1.52 -1.81
C ALA A 23 10.02 2.75 -1.05
N ARG A 24 10.77 3.60 -1.73
CA ARG A 24 11.35 4.83 -1.19
C ARG A 24 10.44 6.00 -1.53
N ASN A 25 10.24 6.84 -0.52
CA ASN A 25 9.57 8.12 -0.69
C ASN A 25 10.60 9.24 -0.68
N TYR A 26 10.47 10.18 -1.60
CA TYR A 26 11.25 11.41 -1.63
C TYR A 26 10.28 12.56 -1.41
N LEU A 27 10.39 13.21 -0.27
CA LEU A 27 9.55 14.34 0.10
C LEU A 27 10.25 15.63 -0.29
N VAL A 28 9.52 16.55 -0.91
CA VAL A 28 10.02 17.83 -1.41
C VAL A 28 9.15 18.94 -0.85
N ASP A 29 9.82 19.90 -0.24
CA ASP A 29 9.28 21.18 0.21
C ASP A 29 9.65 22.25 -0.82
N PHE A 30 8.65 22.94 -1.39
CA PHE A 30 8.86 24.01 -2.37
C PHE A 30 9.11 25.38 -1.71
N GLY A 31 9.62 25.40 -0.48
CA GLY A 31 10.27 26.54 0.15
C GLY A 31 11.47 26.16 1.00
N THR A 32 12.22 27.18 1.37
CA THR A 32 13.26 27.14 2.41
C THR A 32 13.32 28.51 3.07
N SER A 33 14.11 28.67 4.14
CA SER A 33 14.48 29.98 4.68
C SER A 33 15.22 30.90 3.69
N SER A 34 15.65 30.38 2.53
CA SER A 34 16.24 31.19 1.45
C SER A 34 15.21 31.66 0.41
N SER A 35 13.99 31.11 0.45
CA SER A 35 12.87 31.56 -0.37
C SER A 35 12.25 32.84 0.17
N PHE A 36 11.51 33.57 -0.66
CA PHE A 36 10.79 34.74 -0.20
C PHE A 36 9.71 34.33 0.81
N ARG A 37 9.84 34.84 2.04
CA ARG A 37 9.02 34.50 3.21
C ARG A 37 9.02 33.02 3.59
N GLY A 38 9.99 32.22 3.15
CA GLY A 38 9.91 30.77 3.36
C GLY A 38 10.45 30.24 4.68
N VAL A 39 10.11 28.98 4.98
CA VAL A 39 10.61 28.23 6.14
C VAL A 39 11.25 26.91 5.70
N ASN A 40 12.02 26.26 6.56
CA ASN A 40 12.59 24.95 6.24
C ASN A 40 11.75 23.86 6.89
N ALA A 41 11.39 22.82 6.13
CA ALA A 41 10.97 21.56 6.73
C ALA A 41 12.05 20.98 7.69
N PRO A 42 11.67 20.56 8.90
CA PRO A 42 12.58 19.90 9.83
C PRO A 42 13.09 18.57 9.26
N ASN A 43 14.31 18.20 9.64
CA ASN A 43 14.99 17.00 9.18
C ASN A 43 15.68 16.30 10.36
N PRO A 44 15.10 15.21 10.92
CA PRO A 44 13.79 14.64 10.58
C PRO A 44 12.61 15.50 11.05
N ASP A 45 11.45 15.32 10.41
CA ASP A 45 10.18 15.89 10.86
C ASP A 45 9.57 15.14 12.07
N THR A 46 8.39 15.56 12.52
CA THR A 46 7.68 14.92 13.65
C THR A 46 7.27 13.47 13.38
N ASN A 47 7.27 13.04 12.12
CA ASN A 47 6.96 11.69 11.67
C ASN A 47 8.23 10.87 11.36
N GLY A 48 9.43 11.44 11.58
CA GLY A 48 10.71 10.79 11.30
C GLY A 48 11.18 10.91 9.84
N ASN A 49 10.48 11.64 8.99
CA ASN A 49 10.84 11.77 7.57
C ASN A 49 11.88 12.86 7.31
N TYR A 50 12.67 12.65 6.27
CA TYR A 50 13.60 13.65 5.74
C TYR A 50 13.04 14.30 4.47
N TRP A 51 13.21 15.62 4.37
CA TRP A 51 12.59 16.52 3.40
C TRP A 51 13.61 17.28 2.56
N ASN A 52 13.44 17.29 1.25
CA ASN A 52 14.29 18.04 0.33
C ASN A 52 13.70 19.43 0.10
N GLY A 53 14.33 20.47 0.64
CA GLY A 53 13.96 21.86 0.34
C GLY A 53 14.47 22.28 -1.03
N LEU A 54 13.59 22.77 -1.90
CA LEU A 54 13.93 23.22 -3.25
C LEU A 54 14.04 24.76 -3.29
N ALA A 55 15.10 25.31 -2.71
CA ALA A 55 15.49 26.71 -2.89
C ALA A 55 16.96 26.94 -2.49
N PRO A 56 17.63 27.97 -3.04
CA PRO A 56 17.10 29.00 -3.94
C PRO A 56 16.79 28.46 -5.35
N LEU A 57 15.76 29.03 -6.01
CA LEU A 57 15.27 28.56 -7.32
C LEU A 57 16.34 28.58 -8.42
N ASP A 58 17.42 29.35 -8.26
CA ASP A 58 18.54 29.49 -9.21
C ASP A 58 19.49 28.28 -9.24
N THR A 59 19.39 27.37 -8.27
CA THR A 59 20.13 26.11 -8.28
C THR A 59 19.44 25.09 -9.19
N ASN A 60 19.99 24.93 -10.41
CA ASN A 60 19.41 24.18 -11.54
C ASN A 60 19.02 22.70 -11.30
N ALA A 61 19.33 22.11 -10.14
CA ALA A 61 18.74 20.87 -9.62
C ALA A 61 19.32 20.55 -8.24
N ILE A 62 18.55 19.87 -7.39
CA ILE A 62 19.01 19.23 -6.15
C ILE A 62 19.02 17.71 -6.32
N THR A 63 19.99 17.03 -5.71
CA THR A 63 19.94 15.57 -5.54
C THR A 63 19.02 15.24 -4.38
N LEU A 64 18.08 14.32 -4.60
CA LEU A 64 17.10 13.94 -3.60
C LEU A 64 17.65 12.88 -2.64
N ARG A 65 17.37 13.09 -1.36
CA ARG A 65 17.40 12.04 -0.33
C ARG A 65 16.01 11.49 -0.10
N ASP A 66 15.92 10.20 0.19
CA ASP A 66 14.66 9.58 0.59
C ASP A 66 14.27 9.97 2.02
N SER A 67 13.05 9.59 2.41
CA SER A 67 12.47 9.87 3.71
C SER A 67 13.20 9.18 4.87
N SER A 68 14.16 8.29 4.58
CA SER A 68 15.04 7.63 5.55
C SER A 68 16.46 8.22 5.57
N ASN A 69 16.65 9.39 4.94
CA ASN A 69 17.93 10.12 4.83
C ASN A 69 18.98 9.45 3.93
N ILE A 70 18.58 8.60 2.99
CA ILE A 70 19.51 7.99 2.05
C ILE A 70 19.49 8.77 0.73
N THR A 71 20.66 9.27 0.32
CA THR A 71 20.79 10.00 -0.95
C THR A 71 20.82 9.03 -2.12
N GLY A 72 19.94 9.24 -3.09
CA GLY A 72 19.81 8.41 -4.29
C GLY A 72 20.37 9.09 -5.56
N PRO A 73 20.22 8.43 -6.73
CA PRO A 73 20.62 9.00 -8.01
C PRO A 73 19.63 10.05 -8.54
N ILE A 74 18.48 10.20 -7.89
CA ILE A 74 17.39 11.04 -8.38
C ILE A 74 17.71 12.50 -8.11
N SER A 75 17.50 13.36 -9.10
CA SER A 75 17.59 14.81 -8.95
C SER A 75 16.32 15.50 -9.42
N LEU A 76 15.93 16.58 -8.76
CA LEU A 76 14.79 17.43 -9.12
C LEU A 76 15.28 18.86 -9.37
N GLY A 77 14.78 19.52 -10.41
CA GLY A 77 15.05 20.93 -10.65
C GLY A 77 14.02 21.56 -11.57
N PHE A 78 14.04 22.89 -11.68
CA PHE A 78 13.25 23.60 -12.68
C PHE A 78 13.90 23.48 -14.06
N VAL A 79 13.07 23.25 -15.09
CA VAL A 79 13.53 23.35 -16.48
C VAL A 79 13.87 24.80 -16.82
N THR A 80 13.11 25.74 -16.26
CA THR A 80 13.34 27.18 -16.40
C THR A 80 12.75 27.87 -15.17
N VAL A 81 13.53 28.75 -14.56
CA VAL A 81 13.19 29.46 -13.31
C VAL A 81 12.48 30.79 -13.57
N SER A 82 12.61 31.32 -14.80
CA SER A 82 11.92 32.54 -15.23
C SER A 82 10.41 32.34 -15.16
N GLY A 83 9.73 33.19 -14.38
CA GLY A 83 8.28 33.11 -14.19
C GLY A 83 7.83 32.07 -13.16
N VAL A 84 8.74 31.62 -12.28
CA VAL A 84 8.41 30.88 -11.06
C VAL A 84 8.58 31.81 -9.87
N GLY A 85 7.51 32.02 -9.10
CA GLY A 85 7.53 32.73 -7.82
C GLY A 85 7.69 31.76 -6.65
N THR A 86 8.23 32.24 -5.53
CA THR A 86 8.12 31.58 -4.21
C THR A 86 7.39 32.50 -3.26
N ASP A 87 6.47 31.99 -2.46
CA ASP A 87 5.80 32.77 -1.43
C ASP A 87 5.09 31.85 -0.41
N SER A 88 4.50 32.45 0.61
CA SER A 88 3.65 31.82 1.62
C SER A 88 2.36 32.61 1.87
N PHE A 89 2.24 33.82 1.31
CA PHE A 89 1.07 34.68 1.50
C PHE A 89 -0.15 34.13 0.78
N ASN A 90 -1.31 34.19 1.43
CA ASN A 90 -2.51 33.52 0.93
C ASN A 90 -2.36 32.00 0.76
N GLY A 91 -1.27 31.39 1.22
CA GLY A 91 -1.23 29.96 1.46
C GLY A 91 -2.04 29.57 2.71
N PRO A 92 -1.90 28.32 3.17
CA PRO A 92 -2.50 27.84 4.41
C PRO A 92 -2.16 28.65 5.67
N ALA A 93 -1.05 29.38 5.67
CA ALA A 93 -0.63 30.28 6.76
C ALA A 93 -1.33 31.66 6.72
N GLY A 94 -2.10 31.96 5.68
CA GLY A 94 -2.82 33.22 5.55
C GLY A 94 -1.92 34.40 5.18
N PRO A 95 -2.16 35.61 5.73
CA PRO A 95 -1.42 36.81 5.36
C PRO A 95 -0.03 36.85 6.04
N THR A 96 0.91 36.09 5.48
CA THR A 96 2.26 35.99 6.03
C THR A 96 3.09 37.26 5.82
N ASP A 97 3.99 37.53 6.77
CA ASP A 97 4.97 38.61 6.71
C ASP A 97 6.36 38.07 7.12
N ALA A 98 7.40 38.69 6.59
CA ALA A 98 8.78 38.24 6.80
C ALA A 98 9.30 38.46 8.24
N ALA A 99 8.67 39.34 9.02
CA ALA A 99 9.10 39.65 10.39
C ALA A 99 8.56 38.64 11.42
N ASN A 100 7.45 37.96 11.11
CA ASN A 100 6.71 37.10 12.03
C ASN A 100 6.56 35.65 11.53
N LEU A 101 7.49 35.14 10.72
CA LEU A 101 7.39 33.81 10.11
C LEU A 101 7.11 32.68 11.10
N ALA A 102 7.71 32.70 12.28
CA ALA A 102 7.44 31.68 13.31
C ALA A 102 5.99 31.70 13.81
N ALA A 103 5.40 32.89 14.02
CA ALA A 103 4.01 33.02 14.41
C ALA A 103 3.08 32.61 13.26
N ASN A 104 3.42 33.02 12.03
CA ASN A 104 2.68 32.64 10.83
C ASN A 104 2.67 31.12 10.62
N LEU A 105 3.79 30.44 10.85
CA LEU A 105 3.89 28.98 10.76
C LEU A 105 2.95 28.29 11.75
N LEU A 106 2.75 28.85 12.94
CA LEU A 106 1.82 28.31 13.93
C LEU A 106 0.35 28.44 13.50
N LEU A 107 0.04 29.41 12.63
CA LEU A 107 -1.28 29.65 12.07
C LEU A 107 -1.57 28.84 10.80
N THR A 108 -0.59 28.11 10.26
CA THR A 108 -0.75 27.24 9.10
C THR A 108 -1.88 26.23 9.32
N ASP A 109 -2.97 26.40 8.57
CA ASP A 109 -4.17 25.60 8.71
C ASP A 109 -4.20 24.45 7.72
N LEU A 110 -3.92 23.23 8.21
CA LEU A 110 -3.89 22.00 7.42
C LEU A 110 -4.57 20.87 8.18
N ASP A 111 -5.19 19.95 7.44
CA ASP A 111 -5.56 18.63 7.95
C ASP A 111 -4.39 17.67 7.72
N ALA A 112 -3.46 17.66 8.67
CA ALA A 112 -2.25 16.84 8.60
C ALA A 112 -2.55 15.34 8.38
N ALA A 113 -3.62 14.83 8.99
CA ALA A 113 -4.00 13.43 8.87
C ALA A 113 -4.47 13.09 7.45
N ALA A 114 -5.26 13.98 6.83
CA ALA A 114 -5.73 13.78 5.46
C ALA A 114 -4.61 13.90 4.42
N LEU A 115 -3.60 14.73 4.67
CA LEU A 115 -2.45 14.92 3.77
C LEU A 115 -1.36 13.84 3.92
N GLY A 116 -1.43 13.01 4.97
CA GLY A 116 -0.49 11.93 5.22
C GLY A 116 0.95 12.44 5.38
N ALA A 117 1.89 11.85 4.65
CA ALA A 117 3.30 12.23 4.71
C ALA A 117 3.57 13.68 4.27
N LEU A 118 2.66 14.31 3.50
CA LEU A 118 2.77 15.71 3.12
C LEU A 118 2.23 16.69 4.18
N GLY A 119 1.59 16.18 5.23
CA GLY A 119 0.84 16.96 6.21
C GLY A 119 1.66 17.61 7.31
N ILE A 120 2.83 18.18 7.01
CA ILE A 120 3.58 19.01 7.97
C ILE A 120 3.37 20.50 7.65
N ARG A 121 3.44 21.35 8.68
CA ARG A 121 3.13 22.77 8.53
C ARG A 121 4.12 23.46 7.62
N GLU A 122 5.40 23.14 7.73
CA GLU A 122 6.49 23.76 6.99
C GLU A 122 6.32 23.53 5.48
N ALA A 123 6.14 22.27 5.06
CA ALA A 123 5.94 21.95 3.65
C ALA A 123 4.60 22.44 3.07
N GLY A 124 3.59 22.71 3.92
CA GLY A 124 2.35 23.34 3.49
C GLY A 124 2.34 24.87 3.63
N PHE A 125 3.35 25.45 4.27
CA PHE A 125 3.48 26.90 4.48
C PHE A 125 3.91 27.57 3.19
N ASP A 126 4.93 26.98 2.57
CA ASP A 126 5.57 27.48 1.37
C ASP A 126 4.90 26.99 0.11
N TYR A 127 4.96 27.80 -0.95
CA TYR A 127 4.61 27.37 -2.30
C TYR A 127 5.48 28.02 -3.37
N VAL A 128 5.53 27.36 -4.51
CA VAL A 128 5.87 27.98 -5.78
C VAL A 128 4.64 28.23 -6.61
N ASP A 129 4.65 29.34 -7.35
CA ASP A 129 3.62 29.67 -8.33
C ASP A 129 4.20 29.87 -9.74
N SER A 130 3.39 29.58 -10.75
CA SER A 130 3.71 29.88 -12.14
C SER A 130 2.50 29.68 -13.05
N SER A 131 2.41 30.44 -14.14
CA SER A 131 1.43 30.19 -15.20
C SER A 131 1.81 29.01 -16.11
N ASN A 132 3.06 28.55 -16.04
CA ASN A 132 3.59 27.41 -16.81
C ASN A 132 4.87 26.87 -16.17
N GLY A 133 4.77 26.51 -14.88
CA GLY A 133 5.89 25.99 -14.11
C GLY A 133 6.32 24.62 -14.63
N ARG A 134 7.62 24.40 -14.77
CA ARG A 134 8.17 23.15 -15.32
C ARG A 134 9.31 22.63 -14.47
N LEU A 135 9.15 21.40 -14.02
CA LEU A 135 10.10 20.65 -13.23
C LEU A 135 10.62 19.46 -14.03
N VAL A 136 11.84 19.03 -13.76
CA VAL A 136 12.45 17.83 -14.31
C VAL A 136 12.96 16.93 -13.19
N LEU A 137 12.53 15.68 -13.22
CA LEU A 137 13.06 14.59 -12.41
C LEU A 137 14.02 13.78 -13.29
N ARG A 138 15.27 13.62 -12.87
CA ARG A 138 16.31 12.85 -13.57
C ARG A 138 16.85 11.76 -12.67
N GLY A 139 17.54 10.77 -13.26
CA GLY A 139 18.14 9.67 -12.50
C GLY A 139 17.12 8.66 -11.99
N LEU A 140 15.90 8.67 -12.55
CA LEU A 140 14.90 7.64 -12.31
C LEU A 140 15.34 6.36 -13.02
N ASP A 141 15.21 5.21 -12.38
CA ASP A 141 15.32 3.93 -13.07
C ASP A 141 14.12 3.73 -14.01
N ALA A 142 14.39 3.57 -15.30
CA ALA A 142 13.39 3.42 -16.36
C ALA A 142 12.63 2.07 -16.30
N ALA A 143 13.14 1.09 -15.55
CA ALA A 143 12.45 -0.17 -15.29
C ALA A 143 11.38 -0.04 -14.19
N LEU A 144 11.41 1.05 -13.40
CA LEU A 144 10.45 1.31 -12.33
C LEU A 144 9.22 2.08 -12.83
N THR A 145 8.14 1.96 -12.07
CA THR A 145 7.04 2.92 -12.10
C THR A 145 7.11 3.80 -10.86
N TYR A 146 6.56 5.01 -10.98
CA TYR A 146 6.56 5.99 -9.90
C TYR A 146 5.15 6.53 -9.69
N GLN A 147 4.94 7.11 -8.51
CA GLN A 147 3.76 7.91 -8.21
C GLN A 147 4.22 9.30 -7.77
N LEU A 148 3.52 10.32 -8.28
CA LEU A 148 3.56 11.65 -7.70
C LEU A 148 2.31 11.89 -6.86
N THR A 149 2.50 12.31 -5.61
CA THR A 149 1.46 12.89 -4.76
C THR A 149 1.80 14.35 -4.54
N LEU A 150 0.90 15.25 -4.92
CA LEU A 150 1.15 16.69 -4.97
C LEU A 150 0.16 17.42 -4.07
N PHE A 151 0.67 18.33 -3.26
CA PHE A 151 -0.13 19.26 -2.45
C PHE A 151 0.06 20.69 -2.97
N GLY A 152 -1.07 21.37 -3.20
CA GLY A 152 -1.11 22.76 -3.63
C GLY A 152 -2.27 23.46 -2.92
N SER A 153 -2.03 24.66 -2.41
CA SER A 153 -2.98 25.41 -1.60
C SER A 153 -2.73 26.91 -1.65
N HIS A 154 -3.75 27.66 -2.06
CA HIS A 154 -3.69 29.12 -2.12
C HIS A 154 -5.11 29.71 -2.21
N LYS A 155 -5.45 30.69 -1.37
CA LYS A 155 -6.73 31.42 -1.40
C LYS A 155 -6.68 32.64 -2.32
N TYR A 156 -7.84 33.11 -2.76
CA TYR A 156 -8.02 34.22 -3.69
C TYR A 156 -7.29 34.01 -5.03
N SER A 157 -7.15 32.74 -5.43
CA SER A 157 -6.60 32.34 -6.72
C SER A 157 -7.55 32.73 -7.84
N THR A 158 -7.00 33.26 -8.93
CA THR A 158 -7.76 33.49 -10.17
C THR A 158 -8.32 32.18 -10.73
N ASP A 159 -7.50 31.14 -10.75
CA ASP A 159 -7.94 29.78 -11.07
C ASP A 159 -8.13 28.98 -9.80
N THR A 160 -9.32 28.39 -9.63
CA THR A 160 -9.63 27.56 -8.46
C THR A 160 -8.77 26.29 -8.38
N ALA A 161 -8.33 25.77 -9.53
CA ALA A 161 -7.59 24.53 -9.63
C ALA A 161 -6.24 24.71 -10.30
N THR A 162 -5.25 23.94 -9.84
CA THR A 162 -3.98 23.70 -10.54
C THR A 162 -4.06 22.38 -11.29
N THR A 163 -3.65 22.39 -12.55
CA THR A 163 -3.46 21.19 -13.36
C THR A 163 -2.00 20.77 -13.32
N TYR A 164 -1.75 19.52 -12.93
CA TYR A 164 -0.44 18.87 -12.94
C TYR A 164 -0.39 17.86 -14.09
N GLU A 165 0.62 17.96 -14.94
CA GLU A 165 0.77 17.14 -16.14
C GLU A 165 2.19 16.60 -16.20
N VAL A 166 2.34 15.29 -16.36
CA VAL A 166 3.64 14.63 -16.43
C VAL A 166 3.90 14.18 -17.86
N TYR A 167 5.12 14.38 -18.34
CA TYR A 167 5.58 14.05 -19.68
C TYR A 167 6.90 13.27 -19.65
N ARG A 168 7.16 12.51 -20.72
CA ARG A 168 8.41 11.76 -20.90
C ARG A 168 9.47 12.52 -21.71
N ASP A 169 9.13 13.69 -22.23
CA ASP A 169 10.00 14.52 -23.04
C ASP A 169 9.88 16.01 -22.68
N ALA A 170 10.95 16.76 -22.94
CA ALA A 170 11.03 18.18 -22.60
C ALA A 170 10.12 19.08 -23.46
N ALA A 171 9.68 18.60 -24.63
CA ALA A 171 8.77 19.31 -25.51
C ALA A 171 7.30 19.17 -25.08
N LEU A 172 7.03 18.36 -24.04
CA LEU A 172 5.70 18.10 -23.49
C LEU A 172 4.75 17.45 -24.50
N ALA A 173 5.27 16.56 -25.36
CA ALA A 173 4.49 15.89 -26.42
C ALA A 173 4.00 14.49 -26.00
N GLN A 174 4.75 13.79 -25.15
CA GLN A 174 4.49 12.43 -24.68
C GLN A 174 3.94 12.46 -23.25
N SER A 175 2.63 12.61 -23.13
CA SER A 175 1.95 12.57 -21.83
C SER A 175 2.14 11.22 -21.14
N ALA A 176 2.45 11.26 -19.85
CA ALA A 176 2.55 10.11 -18.95
C ALA A 176 1.38 10.04 -17.96
N GLY A 177 0.77 11.19 -17.63
CA GLY A 177 -0.36 11.26 -16.72
C GLY A 177 -0.69 12.69 -16.33
N SER A 178 -1.87 12.92 -15.75
CA SER A 178 -2.27 14.23 -15.24
C SER A 178 -3.24 14.10 -14.07
N ALA A 179 -3.33 15.17 -13.28
CA ALA A 179 -4.30 15.33 -12.21
C ALA A 179 -4.65 16.82 -12.04
N ASN A 180 -5.83 17.09 -11.50
CA ASN A 180 -6.24 18.43 -11.09
C ASN A 180 -6.40 18.47 -9.58
N LEU A 181 -6.07 19.61 -8.99
CA LEU A 181 -6.28 19.87 -7.57
C LEU A 181 -6.92 21.25 -7.41
N ASN A 182 -8.06 21.31 -6.72
CA ASN A 182 -8.59 22.58 -6.24
C ASN A 182 -7.62 23.10 -5.16
N VAL A 183 -6.98 24.24 -5.40
CA VAL A 183 -6.04 24.87 -4.45
C VAL A 183 -6.75 25.83 -3.49
N GLN A 184 -7.98 26.22 -3.84
CA GLN A 184 -8.94 26.91 -2.99
C GLN A 184 -10.28 26.17 -2.99
N ASN A 185 -11.15 26.51 -2.05
CA ASN A 185 -12.53 26.03 -2.08
C ASN A 185 -13.26 26.65 -3.28
N SER A 186 -13.87 25.80 -4.12
CA SER A 186 -14.59 26.25 -5.32
C SER A 186 -15.80 27.15 -5.04
N SER A 187 -16.34 27.08 -3.83
CA SER A 187 -17.52 27.84 -3.40
C SER A 187 -17.18 29.05 -2.53
N ASP A 188 -15.94 29.16 -2.06
CA ASP A 188 -15.46 30.28 -1.25
C ASP A 188 -13.97 30.52 -1.50
N VAL A 189 -13.65 31.52 -2.31
CA VAL A 189 -12.27 31.87 -2.67
C VAL A 189 -11.43 32.30 -1.47
N SER A 190 -12.02 32.64 -0.33
CA SER A 190 -11.27 32.97 0.89
C SER A 190 -10.70 31.76 1.62
N GLN A 191 -11.18 30.56 1.28
CA GLN A 191 -10.77 29.30 1.87
C GLN A 191 -9.77 28.58 0.96
N HIS A 192 -8.70 28.07 1.55
CA HIS A 192 -7.65 27.33 0.86
C HIS A 192 -7.88 25.81 0.91
N ASN A 193 -7.15 25.05 0.08
CA ASN A 193 -7.13 23.60 0.19
C ASN A 193 -6.37 23.16 1.44
N ARG A 194 -7.01 22.39 2.31
CA ARG A 194 -6.41 21.96 3.58
C ARG A 194 -6.17 20.45 3.68
N ASN A 195 -6.77 19.66 2.80
CA ASN A 195 -6.90 18.21 3.02
C ASN A 195 -6.93 17.37 1.74
N GLN A 196 -6.73 17.96 0.56
CA GLN A 196 -6.72 17.23 -0.70
C GLN A 196 -5.34 17.25 -1.34
N VAL A 197 -5.01 16.16 -2.02
CA VAL A 197 -3.80 16.00 -2.83
C VAL A 197 -4.19 15.54 -4.24
N ALA A 198 -3.38 15.92 -5.23
CA ALA A 198 -3.42 15.31 -6.55
C ALA A 198 -2.51 14.08 -6.58
N VAL A 199 -2.97 12.98 -7.17
CA VAL A 199 -2.18 11.75 -7.31
C VAL A 199 -2.08 11.38 -8.78
N ILE A 200 -0.85 11.19 -9.26
CA ILE A 200 -0.56 10.71 -10.62
C ILE A 200 0.20 9.40 -10.50
N PRO A 201 -0.48 8.24 -10.60
CA PRO A 201 0.14 6.93 -10.42
C PRO A 201 0.75 6.38 -11.71
N ASN A 202 1.50 5.28 -11.60
CA ASN A 202 2.00 4.47 -12.72
C ASN A 202 2.85 5.24 -13.75
N LEU A 203 3.59 6.24 -13.28
CA LEU A 203 4.48 7.04 -14.10
C LEU A 203 5.74 6.24 -14.42
N GLN A 204 5.86 5.77 -15.65
CA GLN A 204 7.11 5.18 -16.12
C GLN A 204 7.98 6.29 -16.75
N PRO A 205 9.27 6.39 -16.40
CA PRO A 205 10.16 7.39 -16.99
C PRO A 205 10.37 7.20 -18.50
N SER A 206 11.04 8.16 -19.12
CA SER A 206 11.67 7.95 -20.43
C SER A 206 12.79 6.88 -20.35
N ALA A 207 13.27 6.42 -21.49
CA ALA A 207 14.43 5.51 -21.55
C ALA A 207 15.70 6.10 -20.91
N SER A 208 15.79 7.43 -20.78
CA SER A 208 16.88 8.13 -20.10
C SER A 208 16.62 8.35 -18.60
N GLY A 209 15.57 7.76 -18.03
CA GLY A 209 15.25 7.92 -16.62
C GLY A 209 14.76 9.32 -16.26
N THR A 210 13.97 9.94 -17.14
CA THR A 210 13.51 11.33 -16.97
C THR A 210 11.98 11.44 -17.02
N LEU A 211 11.43 12.30 -16.15
CA LEU A 211 10.06 12.78 -16.19
C LEU A 211 10.05 14.31 -16.10
N TYR A 212 9.10 14.93 -16.80
CA TYR A 212 8.88 16.38 -16.76
C TYR A 212 7.50 16.64 -16.18
N LEU A 213 7.43 17.44 -15.12
CA LEU A 213 6.17 17.87 -14.52
C LEU A 213 5.90 19.31 -14.93
N ARG A 214 4.72 19.56 -15.50
CA ARG A 214 4.15 20.89 -15.69
C ARG A 214 3.07 21.15 -14.65
N PHE A 215 3.08 22.35 -14.06
CA PHE A 215 1.98 22.85 -13.23
C PHE A 215 1.55 24.25 -13.69
N ARG A 216 0.24 24.49 -13.69
CA ARG A 216 -0.38 25.78 -14.09
C ARG A 216 -1.82 25.85 -13.60
N GLY A 217 -2.40 27.03 -13.56
CA GLY A 217 -3.83 27.19 -13.33
C GLY A 217 -4.64 26.51 -14.43
N ALA A 218 -5.77 25.92 -14.07
CA ALA A 218 -6.60 25.13 -14.98
C ALA A 218 -7.14 25.93 -16.18
N ASN A 219 -7.22 27.26 -16.08
CA ASN A 219 -7.61 28.16 -17.18
C ASN A 219 -6.44 29.03 -17.67
N GLY A 220 -5.20 28.66 -17.32
CA GLY A 220 -3.97 29.33 -17.79
C GLY A 220 -3.45 30.44 -16.88
N SER A 221 -4.05 30.67 -15.71
CA SER A 221 -3.51 31.57 -14.68
C SER A 221 -2.40 30.87 -13.88
N LEU A 222 -2.01 31.45 -12.73
CA LEU A 222 -1.05 30.82 -11.82
C LEU A 222 -1.57 29.49 -11.28
N GLY A 223 -0.72 28.46 -11.34
CA GLY A 223 -0.87 27.23 -10.56
C GLY A 223 0.09 27.25 -9.37
N TYR A 224 -0.22 26.47 -8.36
CA TYR A 224 0.46 26.50 -7.06
C TYR A 224 0.90 25.11 -6.65
N LEU A 225 2.11 24.97 -6.12
CA LEU A 225 2.66 23.72 -5.60
C LEU A 225 3.41 23.98 -4.30
N ASN A 226 2.95 23.38 -3.21
CA ASN A 226 3.56 23.50 -1.88
C ASN A 226 4.52 22.35 -1.60
N ALA A 227 4.06 21.12 -1.84
CA ALA A 227 4.82 19.93 -1.53
C ALA A 227 4.62 18.81 -2.56
N LEU A 228 5.63 17.96 -2.71
CA LEU A 228 5.60 16.79 -3.58
C LEU A 228 6.18 15.58 -2.86
N MET A 229 5.53 14.44 -3.02
CA MET A 229 6.08 13.13 -2.73
C MET A 229 6.25 12.37 -4.04
N LEU A 230 7.47 11.92 -4.30
CA LEU A 230 7.78 10.90 -5.30
C LEU A 230 7.92 9.57 -4.57
N SER A 231 7.12 8.59 -4.94
CA SER A 231 7.29 7.21 -4.47
C SER A 231 7.81 6.37 -5.63
N ASP A 232 8.92 5.66 -5.42
CA ASP A 232 9.28 4.57 -6.33
C ASP A 232 8.39 3.36 -6.05
N ALA A 233 7.77 2.81 -7.08
CA ALA A 233 7.36 1.42 -7.04
C ALA A 233 8.62 0.66 -7.42
N THR A 234 9.27 0.05 -6.43
CA THR A 234 10.39 -0.85 -6.64
C THR A 234 10.11 -1.77 -7.83
N THR A 235 11.14 -2.09 -8.62
CA THR A 235 11.17 -3.28 -9.47
C THR A 235 11.34 -4.40 -8.47
N GLY A 236 10.30 -4.65 -7.69
CA GLY A 236 9.92 -6.03 -7.53
C GLY A 236 9.67 -6.51 -8.96
N SER A 237 10.32 -7.56 -9.46
CA SER A 237 10.02 -8.89 -8.93
C SER A 237 8.72 -8.81 -8.17
N ASN A 238 7.63 -8.96 -8.90
CA ASN A 238 6.23 -8.80 -8.58
C ASN A 238 5.70 -9.48 -7.28
N ALA A 239 6.60 -9.88 -6.38
CA ALA A 239 6.34 -10.25 -5.02
C ALA A 239 5.74 -9.06 -4.25
N PRO A 240 4.57 -9.24 -3.65
CA PRO A 240 3.89 -8.18 -2.94
C PRO A 240 4.56 -7.92 -1.58
N THR A 241 4.70 -6.65 -1.23
CA THR A 241 4.99 -6.22 0.14
C THR A 241 3.75 -6.42 1.00
N PHE A 242 3.86 -7.29 2.01
CA PHE A 242 2.86 -7.39 3.07
C PHE A 242 2.90 -6.10 3.88
N LEU A 243 1.86 -5.27 3.82
CA LEU A 243 1.67 -4.21 4.81
C LEU A 243 1.53 -4.88 6.18
N ALA A 244 2.26 -4.38 7.17
CA ALA A 244 2.39 -4.95 8.51
C ALA A 244 1.11 -4.87 9.38
N SER A 245 -0.08 -4.89 8.78
CA SER A 245 -1.31 -5.23 9.48
C SER A 245 -1.53 -6.74 9.38
N THR A 246 -1.81 -7.39 10.50
CA THR A 246 -2.18 -8.81 10.50
C THR A 246 -3.32 -9.03 9.52
N PRO A 247 -3.15 -9.87 8.48
CA PRO A 247 -4.22 -10.09 7.51
C PRO A 247 -5.46 -10.65 8.21
N ILE A 248 -6.61 -10.05 7.91
CA ILE A 248 -7.90 -10.59 8.35
C ILE A 248 -8.22 -11.75 7.42
N TYR A 249 -8.16 -12.97 7.93
CA TYR A 249 -8.56 -14.15 7.19
C TYR A 249 -10.08 -14.30 7.20
N PHE A 250 -10.63 -14.72 6.07
CA PHE A 250 -12.04 -15.02 5.91
C PHE A 250 -12.22 -16.26 5.05
N ARG A 251 -13.41 -16.87 5.16
CA ARG A 251 -13.90 -17.89 4.25
C ARG A 251 -14.72 -17.23 3.16
N ILE A 252 -14.67 -17.77 1.95
CA ILE A 252 -15.42 -17.28 0.79
C ILE A 252 -16.48 -18.32 0.44
N ARG A 253 -17.76 -17.98 0.62
CA ARG A 253 -18.91 -18.85 0.33
C ARG A 253 -19.69 -18.32 -0.85
N ASN A 254 -20.02 -19.14 -1.83
CA ASN A 254 -20.90 -18.74 -2.92
C ASN A 254 -22.35 -18.60 -2.43
N ALA A 255 -23.03 -17.54 -2.83
CA ALA A 255 -24.37 -17.22 -2.34
C ALA A 255 -25.45 -18.17 -2.91
N SER A 256 -25.30 -18.68 -4.14
CA SER A 256 -26.35 -19.47 -4.78
C SER A 256 -26.34 -20.94 -4.36
N ASN A 257 -25.17 -21.51 -4.12
CA ASN A 257 -25.03 -22.95 -3.85
C ASN A 257 -24.41 -23.27 -2.48
N SER A 258 -24.09 -22.25 -1.69
CA SER A 258 -23.48 -22.37 -0.35
C SER A 258 -22.14 -23.12 -0.29
N CYS A 259 -21.51 -23.40 -1.43
CA CYS A 259 -20.19 -24.03 -1.46
C CYS A 259 -19.11 -22.99 -1.11
N TYR A 260 -18.06 -23.45 -0.43
CA TYR A 260 -16.90 -22.64 -0.05
C TYR A 260 -15.77 -22.81 -1.05
N LEU A 261 -15.01 -21.75 -1.25
CA LEU A 261 -13.77 -21.81 -1.99
C LEU A 261 -12.64 -22.31 -1.08
N GLU A 262 -11.90 -23.31 -1.55
CA GLU A 262 -10.70 -23.81 -0.89
C GLU A 262 -9.61 -24.17 -1.89
N THR A 263 -8.41 -24.42 -1.38
CA THR A 263 -7.29 -24.97 -2.13
C THR A 263 -7.20 -26.48 -1.89
N ALA A 264 -7.25 -27.26 -2.97
CA ALA A 264 -7.08 -28.70 -2.94
C ALA A 264 -5.63 -29.10 -2.58
N SER A 265 -5.40 -30.39 -2.32
CA SER A 265 -4.06 -30.90 -1.98
C SER A 265 -3.01 -30.73 -3.08
N ASP A 266 -3.45 -30.58 -4.33
CA ASP A 266 -2.61 -30.31 -5.50
C ASP A 266 -2.40 -28.80 -5.76
N GLY A 267 -2.92 -27.94 -4.88
CA GLY A 267 -2.85 -26.49 -5.03
C GLY A 267 -3.94 -25.87 -5.91
N THR A 268 -4.81 -26.69 -6.53
CA THR A 268 -5.87 -26.16 -7.39
C THR A 268 -7.02 -25.55 -6.57
N PRO A 269 -7.59 -24.42 -7.01
CA PRO A 269 -8.83 -23.91 -6.43
C PRO A 269 -9.97 -24.90 -6.66
N ARG A 270 -10.79 -25.15 -5.63
CA ARG A 270 -11.98 -25.98 -5.74
C ARG A 270 -13.11 -25.48 -4.86
N MET A 271 -14.34 -25.80 -5.26
CA MET A 271 -15.53 -25.60 -4.45
C MET A 271 -15.77 -26.80 -3.55
N THR A 272 -16.16 -26.59 -2.30
CA THR A 272 -16.55 -27.65 -1.36
C THR A 272 -17.88 -27.34 -0.69
N SER A 273 -18.75 -28.33 -0.55
CA SER A 273 -20.03 -28.20 0.15
C SER A 273 -19.87 -28.19 1.68
N THR A 274 -18.71 -28.58 2.19
CA THR A 274 -18.42 -28.62 3.62
C THR A 274 -17.74 -27.31 4.03
N ASP A 275 -18.21 -26.68 5.10
CA ASP A 275 -17.54 -25.52 5.66
C ASP A 275 -16.12 -25.90 6.12
N PRO A 276 -15.06 -25.31 5.55
CA PRO A 276 -13.69 -25.65 5.92
C PRO A 276 -13.33 -25.22 7.35
N GLY A 277 -14.16 -24.39 7.99
CA GLY A 277 -13.98 -23.98 9.39
C GLY A 277 -12.61 -23.33 9.62
N ALA A 278 -11.83 -23.91 10.52
CA ALA A 278 -10.48 -23.46 10.85
C ALA A 278 -9.38 -23.99 9.90
N SER A 279 -9.74 -24.78 8.87
CA SER A 279 -8.75 -25.31 7.92
C SER A 279 -8.07 -24.17 7.14
N PRO A 280 -6.72 -24.08 7.16
CA PRO A 280 -5.98 -23.08 6.39
C PRO A 280 -6.24 -23.15 4.87
N SER A 281 -6.63 -24.32 4.34
CA SER A 281 -6.92 -24.49 2.91
C SER A 281 -8.18 -23.72 2.45
N GLY A 282 -9.13 -23.48 3.35
CA GLY A 282 -10.36 -22.72 3.08
C GLY A 282 -10.31 -21.28 3.54
N GLN A 283 -9.14 -20.80 3.97
CA GLN A 283 -8.95 -19.45 4.49
C GLN A 283 -8.21 -18.58 3.48
N TRP A 284 -8.77 -17.40 3.27
CA TRP A 284 -8.31 -16.44 2.29
C TRP A 284 -8.12 -15.08 2.95
N PHE A 285 -7.26 -14.27 2.38
CA PHE A 285 -7.15 -12.86 2.73
C PHE A 285 -7.09 -12.02 1.45
N LEU A 286 -7.49 -10.75 1.58
CA LEU A 286 -7.33 -9.79 0.50
C LEU A 286 -5.99 -9.11 0.68
N GLN A 287 -5.14 -9.22 -0.34
CA GLN A 287 -3.92 -8.44 -0.42
C GLN A 287 -4.18 -7.26 -1.36
N GLY A 288 -4.06 -6.04 -0.82
CA GLY A 288 -4.19 -4.83 -1.64
C GLY A 288 -3.13 -4.82 -2.74
N THR A 289 -3.53 -4.40 -3.93
CA THR A 289 -2.55 -4.04 -4.97
C THR A 289 -2.18 -2.56 -4.82
N THR A 290 -1.19 -2.09 -5.58
CA THR A 290 -0.84 -0.65 -5.64
C THR A 290 -2.01 0.23 -6.10
N ASN A 291 -3.02 -0.35 -6.74
CA ASN A 291 -4.29 0.30 -7.03
C ASN A 291 -5.33 -0.13 -5.97
N THR A 292 -5.83 0.83 -5.21
CA THR A 292 -6.79 0.60 -4.10
C THR A 292 -8.10 -0.06 -4.53
N ASN A 293 -8.41 -0.04 -5.83
CA ASN A 293 -9.60 -0.67 -6.40
C ASN A 293 -9.43 -2.18 -6.64
N PHE A 294 -8.20 -2.68 -6.69
CA PHE A 294 -7.91 -4.09 -6.93
C PHE A 294 -7.31 -4.77 -5.71
N SER A 295 -7.64 -6.05 -5.57
CA SER A 295 -7.07 -6.93 -4.56
C SER A 295 -6.75 -8.29 -5.16
N TRP A 296 -5.70 -8.93 -4.66
CA TRP A 296 -5.51 -10.36 -4.85
C TRP A 296 -6.28 -11.13 -3.78
N ILE A 297 -6.74 -12.32 -4.15
CA ILE A 297 -7.39 -13.26 -3.24
C ILE A 297 -6.38 -14.36 -2.97
N VAL A 298 -5.76 -14.34 -1.79
CA VAL A 298 -4.59 -15.18 -1.48
C VAL A 298 -4.96 -16.23 -0.44
N ASN A 299 -4.58 -17.47 -0.70
CA ASN A 299 -4.83 -18.58 0.23
C ASN A 299 -3.84 -18.54 1.40
N ARG A 300 -4.33 -18.78 2.62
CA ARG A 300 -3.49 -18.80 3.83
C ARG A 300 -2.47 -19.94 3.82
N SER A 301 -2.86 -21.12 3.37
CA SER A 301 -2.02 -22.33 3.46
C SER A 301 -0.94 -22.40 2.39
N SER A 302 -1.29 -22.10 1.14
CA SER A 302 -0.36 -22.21 0.01
C SER A 302 0.35 -20.89 -0.32
N GLY A 303 -0.16 -19.76 0.15
CA GLY A 303 0.34 -18.43 -0.22
C GLY A 303 0.08 -18.05 -1.68
N THR A 304 -0.64 -18.87 -2.46
CA THR A 304 -0.93 -18.59 -3.87
C THR A 304 -2.14 -17.68 -4.03
N ALA A 305 -2.09 -16.78 -5.01
CA ALA A 305 -3.20 -15.95 -5.43
C ALA A 305 -4.08 -16.67 -6.46
N LEU A 306 -5.39 -16.42 -6.43
CA LEU A 306 -6.27 -16.78 -7.53
C LEU A 306 -5.85 -16.03 -8.81
N ARG A 307 -6.00 -16.70 -9.95
CA ARG A 307 -5.64 -16.17 -11.27
C ARG A 307 -6.71 -16.50 -12.29
N THR A 308 -7.25 -15.47 -12.93
CA THR A 308 -8.26 -15.58 -13.98
C THR A 308 -7.66 -16.14 -15.28
N PRO A 309 -8.46 -16.79 -16.13
CA PRO A 309 -8.10 -17.04 -17.52
C PRO A 309 -8.12 -15.73 -18.33
N ALA A 310 -7.65 -15.78 -19.58
CA ALA A 310 -7.86 -14.68 -20.52
C ALA A 310 -9.34 -14.68 -20.98
N GLY A 311 -10.21 -14.01 -20.22
CA GLY A 311 -11.66 -13.96 -20.46
C GLY A 311 -12.44 -14.92 -19.55
N THR A 312 -13.20 -15.83 -20.15
CA THR A 312 -13.98 -16.84 -19.43
C THR A 312 -13.22 -18.16 -19.32
N GLY A 313 -13.58 -19.00 -18.34
CA GLY A 313 -12.98 -20.32 -18.16
C GLY A 313 -12.54 -20.58 -16.72
N THR A 314 -11.72 -21.61 -16.51
CA THR A 314 -11.36 -22.11 -15.19
C THR A 314 -10.37 -21.20 -14.47
N ILE A 315 -10.59 -20.96 -13.17
CA ILE A 315 -9.64 -20.26 -12.31
C ILE A 315 -8.45 -21.16 -12.02
N THR A 316 -7.27 -20.56 -12.03
CA THR A 316 -6.03 -21.21 -11.59
C THR A 316 -5.53 -20.52 -10.31
N ALA A 317 -4.50 -21.10 -9.68
CA ALA A 317 -3.76 -20.42 -8.64
C ALA A 317 -2.27 -20.46 -8.99
N SER A 318 -1.56 -19.41 -8.64
CA SER A 318 -0.10 -19.33 -8.77
C SER A 318 0.47 -18.46 -7.67
N LEU A 319 1.79 -18.43 -7.53
CA LEU A 319 2.41 -17.48 -6.63
C LEU A 319 1.99 -16.05 -7.01
N PRO A 320 1.79 -15.17 -6.02
CA PRO A 320 1.41 -13.79 -6.28
C PRO A 320 2.43 -13.08 -7.17
N ASP A 321 1.93 -12.44 -8.23
CA ASP A 321 2.68 -11.79 -9.30
C ASP A 321 1.91 -10.53 -9.75
N ALA A 322 2.29 -9.38 -9.22
CA ALA A 322 1.85 -8.04 -9.64
C ALA A 322 1.90 -7.70 -11.13
N ALA A 323 2.73 -8.33 -11.97
CA ALA A 323 2.65 -8.12 -13.42
C ALA A 323 1.56 -8.97 -14.06
N ASP A 324 1.12 -10.03 -13.39
CA ASP A 324 0.00 -10.81 -13.85
C ASP A 324 -1.32 -10.14 -13.48
N THR A 325 -1.79 -9.25 -14.36
CA THR A 325 -3.07 -8.55 -14.22
C THR A 325 -4.26 -9.49 -14.07
N ARG A 326 -4.11 -10.78 -14.39
CA ARG A 326 -5.14 -11.81 -14.15
C ARG A 326 -5.28 -12.21 -12.69
N GLN A 327 -4.35 -11.83 -11.81
CA GLN A 327 -4.49 -12.02 -10.37
C GLN A 327 -5.20 -10.85 -9.69
N ALA A 328 -5.38 -9.73 -10.38
CA ALA A 328 -6.05 -8.54 -9.87
C ALA A 328 -7.57 -8.67 -9.99
N PHE A 329 -8.26 -8.63 -8.86
CA PHE A 329 -9.72 -8.65 -8.81
C PHE A 329 -10.27 -7.29 -8.38
N LEU A 330 -11.20 -6.75 -9.17
CA LEU A 330 -12.05 -5.63 -8.79
C LEU A 330 -13.19 -6.16 -7.90
N ARG A 331 -13.58 -5.39 -6.89
CA ARG A 331 -14.65 -5.76 -5.95
C ARG A 331 -15.86 -4.87 -6.16
N GLU A 332 -17.02 -5.50 -6.33
CA GLU A 332 -18.32 -4.85 -6.35
C GLU A 332 -19.16 -5.36 -5.17
N THR A 333 -19.81 -4.46 -4.43
CA THR A 333 -20.71 -4.82 -3.32
C THR A 333 -22.16 -4.76 -3.78
N SER A 334 -22.94 -5.79 -3.44
CA SER A 334 -24.38 -5.86 -3.75
C SER A 334 -25.12 -6.55 -2.60
N GLY A 335 -25.94 -5.81 -1.85
CA GLY A 335 -26.80 -6.37 -0.80
C GLY A 335 -26.06 -7.17 0.27
N GLY A 336 -24.87 -6.72 0.69
CA GLY A 336 -24.03 -7.41 1.68
C GLY A 336 -23.22 -8.61 1.13
N SER A 337 -23.35 -8.90 -0.17
CA SER A 337 -22.48 -9.85 -0.89
C SER A 337 -21.43 -9.10 -1.72
N LEU A 338 -20.38 -9.82 -2.10
CA LEU A 338 -19.32 -9.36 -2.97
C LEU A 338 -19.40 -10.05 -4.33
N ARG A 339 -19.05 -9.32 -5.38
CA ARG A 339 -18.73 -9.87 -6.70
C ARG A 339 -17.27 -9.57 -6.99
N PHE A 340 -16.51 -10.61 -7.33
CA PHE A 340 -15.11 -10.48 -7.71
C PHE A 340 -15.03 -10.47 -9.23
N LEU A 341 -14.53 -9.37 -9.81
CA LEU A 341 -14.44 -9.17 -11.24
C LEU A 341 -12.98 -9.26 -11.70
N ASP A 342 -12.75 -9.59 -12.97
CA ASP A 342 -11.42 -9.41 -13.56
C ASP A 342 -10.98 -7.93 -13.60
N ALA A 343 -9.72 -7.69 -13.93
CA ALA A 343 -9.16 -6.34 -13.98
C ALA A 343 -9.94 -5.38 -14.90
N GLY A 344 -10.56 -5.91 -15.96
CA GLY A 344 -11.39 -5.15 -16.92
C GLY A 344 -12.86 -5.01 -16.52
N GLY A 345 -13.29 -5.59 -15.39
CA GLY A 345 -14.68 -5.52 -14.91
C GLY A 345 -15.71 -6.25 -15.79
N SER A 346 -15.26 -7.05 -16.76
CA SER A 346 -16.10 -7.66 -17.80
C SER A 346 -16.52 -9.09 -17.45
N ASN A 347 -15.71 -9.79 -16.67
CA ASN A 347 -15.99 -11.15 -16.22
C ASN A 347 -16.04 -11.20 -14.69
N ALA A 348 -16.84 -12.10 -14.15
CA ALA A 348 -17.00 -12.32 -12.72
C ALA A 348 -16.64 -13.75 -12.33
N LEU A 349 -16.10 -13.91 -11.12
CA LEU A 349 -15.87 -15.20 -10.49
C LEU A 349 -17.22 -15.86 -10.18
N THR A 350 -17.41 -17.05 -10.72
CA THR A 350 -18.66 -17.80 -10.68
C THR A 350 -18.47 -19.10 -9.91
N GLY A 351 -19.31 -19.30 -8.90
CA GLY A 351 -19.34 -20.53 -8.13
C GLY A 351 -19.90 -21.69 -8.95
N VAL A 352 -19.35 -22.87 -8.72
CA VAL A 352 -19.75 -24.13 -9.35
C VAL A 352 -20.09 -25.17 -8.29
N ALA A 353 -20.54 -26.35 -8.72
CA ALA A 353 -20.84 -27.46 -7.81
C ALA A 353 -19.62 -27.90 -6.99
N SER A 354 -19.87 -28.50 -5.83
CA SER A 354 -18.84 -29.11 -4.97
C SER A 354 -17.96 -30.10 -5.76
N GLY A 355 -16.66 -30.06 -5.53
CA GLY A 355 -15.65 -30.87 -6.23
C GLY A 355 -15.12 -30.27 -7.54
N ALA A 356 -15.76 -29.22 -8.08
CA ALA A 356 -15.30 -28.55 -9.30
C ALA A 356 -14.50 -27.26 -9.01
N THR A 357 -13.66 -26.86 -9.96
CA THR A 357 -12.92 -25.59 -9.91
C THR A 357 -13.83 -24.43 -10.33
N PRO A 358 -13.87 -23.30 -9.59
CA PRO A 358 -14.63 -22.13 -9.99
C PRO A 358 -14.16 -21.57 -11.34
N THR A 359 -15.04 -20.82 -12.00
CA THR A 359 -14.77 -20.25 -13.33
C THR A 359 -14.94 -18.74 -13.34
N MET A 360 -14.35 -18.06 -14.33
CA MET A 360 -14.78 -16.74 -14.76
C MET A 360 -15.86 -16.89 -15.83
N THR A 361 -16.95 -16.16 -15.68
CA THR A 361 -17.99 -16.03 -16.72
C THR A 361 -18.27 -14.55 -16.98
N ILE A 362 -18.95 -14.23 -18.08
CA ILE A 362 -19.39 -12.85 -18.36
C ILE A 362 -20.16 -12.31 -17.16
N ARG A 363 -19.85 -11.06 -16.76
CA ARG A 363 -20.51 -10.39 -15.63
C ARG A 363 -22.01 -10.28 -15.88
N ASP A 364 -22.79 -10.83 -14.97
CA ASP A 364 -24.24 -10.72 -14.92
C ASP A 364 -24.65 -10.24 -13.53
N VAL A 365 -25.18 -9.02 -13.47
CA VAL A 365 -25.55 -8.38 -12.21
C VAL A 365 -26.69 -9.10 -11.49
N ALA A 366 -27.51 -9.88 -12.21
CA ALA A 366 -28.61 -10.66 -11.66
C ALA A 366 -28.19 -12.09 -11.24
N ALA A 367 -27.03 -12.58 -11.69
CA ALA A 367 -26.57 -13.93 -11.40
C ALA A 367 -26.10 -14.07 -9.94
N SER A 368 -26.88 -14.79 -9.13
CA SER A 368 -26.52 -15.10 -7.73
C SER A 368 -25.31 -16.04 -7.62
N SER A 369 -25.00 -16.81 -8.66
CA SER A 369 -23.79 -17.63 -8.75
C SER A 369 -22.50 -16.80 -8.83
N GLN A 370 -22.60 -15.49 -9.12
CA GLN A 370 -21.48 -14.54 -9.11
C GLN A 370 -21.37 -13.76 -7.79
N LEU A 371 -22.26 -14.02 -6.83
CA LEU A 371 -22.26 -13.38 -5.52
C LEU A 371 -21.58 -14.28 -4.48
N TRP A 372 -20.78 -13.65 -3.65
CA TRP A 372 -19.94 -14.30 -2.65
C TRP A 372 -20.13 -13.63 -1.29
N ILE A 373 -20.22 -14.45 -0.25
CA ILE A 373 -20.31 -14.02 1.14
C ILE A 373 -18.97 -14.33 1.78
N THR A 374 -18.34 -13.30 2.37
CA THR A 374 -17.12 -13.46 3.15
C THR A 374 -17.47 -13.55 4.63
N SER A 375 -16.93 -14.54 5.33
CA SER A 375 -17.12 -14.68 6.77
C SER A 375 -15.75 -14.66 7.47
N PRO A 376 -15.49 -13.71 8.38
CA PRO A 376 -14.21 -13.64 9.07
C PRO A 376 -13.95 -14.93 9.84
N VAL A 377 -12.69 -15.33 9.90
CA VAL A 377 -12.22 -16.41 10.77
C VAL A 377 -11.53 -15.75 11.95
N VAL A 378 -12.03 -16.02 13.16
CA VAL A 378 -11.39 -15.53 14.38
C VAL A 378 -10.01 -16.19 14.47
N ASN A 379 -8.96 -15.38 14.57
CA ASN A 379 -7.60 -15.86 14.78
C ASN A 379 -7.49 -16.47 16.18
N GLY A 380 -7.92 -17.73 16.33
CA GLY A 380 -7.49 -18.55 17.45
C GLY A 380 -6.00 -18.82 17.30
N MET A 381 -5.18 -18.26 18.19
CA MET A 381 -3.74 -18.50 18.21
C MET A 381 -3.50 -19.97 18.65
N GLN A 382 -3.07 -20.83 17.72
CA GLN A 382 -2.41 -22.09 18.11
C GLN A 382 -0.95 -21.74 18.43
N ILE A 383 -0.65 -21.57 19.72
CA ILE A 383 0.74 -21.44 20.18
C ILE A 383 1.42 -22.81 20.02
N PRO A 384 2.63 -22.90 19.45
CA PRO A 384 3.40 -24.14 19.45
C PRO A 384 3.57 -24.64 20.89
N TRP A 385 3.48 -25.95 21.07
CA TRP A 385 3.64 -26.66 22.33
C TRP A 385 4.70 -26.02 23.24
N ILE A 386 4.27 -25.30 24.26
CA ILE A 386 5.12 -25.00 25.41
C ILE A 386 5.04 -26.25 26.27
N SER A 387 6.16 -26.94 26.48
CA SER A 387 6.23 -28.00 27.47
C SER A 387 5.87 -27.39 28.83
N TYR A 388 4.71 -27.76 29.35
CA TYR A 388 4.24 -27.36 30.68
C TYR A 388 4.73 -28.40 31.69
N ASP A 389 5.55 -27.96 32.64
CA ASP A 389 5.91 -28.77 33.81
C ASP A 389 4.83 -28.59 34.87
N GLU A 390 3.96 -29.58 35.00
CA GLU A 390 2.81 -29.52 35.90
C GLU A 390 3.17 -29.60 37.38
N ASP A 391 4.37 -30.06 37.72
CA ASP A 391 4.79 -30.23 39.10
C ASP A 391 5.45 -28.94 39.67
N ASN A 392 5.74 -27.94 38.82
CA ASN A 392 6.52 -26.75 39.20
C ASN A 392 5.88 -25.39 38.85
N CYS A 393 4.60 -25.38 38.45
CA CYS A 393 3.88 -24.15 38.08
C CYS A 393 2.65 -23.89 38.95
N GLN A 394 2.34 -22.60 39.18
CA GLN A 394 1.11 -22.18 39.84
C GLN A 394 -0.13 -22.61 39.05
N THR A 395 -1.22 -22.95 39.75
CA THR A 395 -2.52 -23.30 39.15
C THR A 395 -2.93 -22.25 38.10
N LEU A 396 -3.19 -22.70 36.87
CA LEU A 396 -3.70 -21.83 35.81
C LEU A 396 -5.00 -21.17 36.27
N VAL A 397 -5.03 -19.83 36.20
CA VAL A 397 -6.22 -19.02 36.45
C VAL A 397 -6.82 -18.54 35.13
N SER A 398 -8.12 -18.28 35.13
CA SER A 398 -8.85 -17.74 33.98
C SER A 398 -8.10 -16.55 33.37
N PRO A 399 -7.98 -16.47 32.03
CA PRO A 399 -8.73 -17.25 31.03
C PRO A 399 -8.07 -18.57 30.58
N ALA A 400 -6.99 -19.01 31.22
CA ALA A 400 -6.32 -20.26 30.87
C ALA A 400 -6.98 -21.46 31.58
N SER A 401 -7.17 -22.58 30.87
CA SER A 401 -7.63 -23.84 31.47
C SER A 401 -6.92 -25.06 30.87
N LYS A 402 -6.73 -26.11 31.67
CA LYS A 402 -6.17 -27.40 31.21
C LYS A 402 -7.29 -28.20 30.53
N ILE A 403 -7.07 -28.62 29.28
CA ILE A 403 -8.09 -29.40 28.53
C ILE A 403 -7.87 -30.91 28.70
N THR A 404 -6.62 -31.37 28.71
CA THR A 404 -6.25 -32.80 28.89
C THR A 404 -4.81 -32.96 29.39
N SER A 405 -4.56 -34.02 30.18
CA SER A 405 -3.22 -34.62 30.35
C SER A 405 -3.17 -35.93 29.58
N ALA A 406 -2.09 -36.19 28.83
CA ALA A 406 -1.98 -37.37 27.96
C ALA A 406 -1.82 -38.73 28.70
N TYR A 407 -2.12 -38.80 30.00
CA TYR A 407 -2.13 -40.05 30.75
C TYR A 407 -3.46 -40.21 31.49
N SER A 408 -4.36 -41.02 30.93
CA SER A 408 -5.35 -41.73 31.73
C SER A 408 -4.63 -42.90 32.40
N GLU A 409 -4.71 -42.95 33.73
CA GLU A 409 -4.09 -43.94 34.60
C GLU A 409 -4.30 -45.38 34.10
N GLY A 410 -3.24 -45.97 33.55
CA GLY A 410 -3.06 -47.41 33.43
C GLY A 410 -1.89 -47.79 34.33
N ALA A 411 -2.07 -48.81 35.17
CA ALA A 411 -1.14 -49.24 36.22
C ALA A 411 0.18 -49.82 35.68
N THR A 412 1.02 -48.98 35.09
CA THR A 412 2.38 -49.34 34.68
C THR A 412 3.37 -48.35 35.26
N ASN A 413 4.28 -48.86 36.08
CA ASN A 413 5.45 -48.15 36.59
C ASN A 413 6.39 -47.83 35.41
N ILE A 414 6.18 -46.69 34.77
CA ILE A 414 7.14 -46.10 33.85
C ILE A 414 7.90 -45.03 34.63
N ALA A 415 9.22 -44.98 34.42
CA ALA A 415 10.15 -44.12 35.15
C ALA A 415 9.68 -42.67 35.31
N ALA A 416 9.95 -42.09 36.48
CA ALA A 416 9.52 -40.77 36.94
C ALA A 416 9.99 -39.56 36.09
N GLU A 417 10.60 -39.78 34.93
CA GLU A 417 11.07 -38.73 34.01
C GLU A 417 10.20 -38.59 32.75
N ALA A 418 9.07 -39.31 32.65
CA ALA A 418 8.12 -39.10 31.58
C ALA A 418 7.38 -37.76 31.79
N GLN A 419 7.95 -36.67 31.29
CA GLN A 419 7.39 -35.32 31.28
C GLN A 419 5.90 -35.34 30.92
N LYS A 420 5.04 -35.01 31.88
CA LYS A 420 3.59 -34.99 31.72
C LYS A 420 3.21 -33.85 30.76
N ARG A 421 2.87 -34.19 29.51
CA ARG A 421 2.44 -33.22 28.50
C ARG A 421 0.96 -32.91 28.69
N GLY A 422 0.65 -31.68 29.09
CA GLY A 422 -0.71 -31.14 29.18
C GLY A 422 -1.06 -30.23 28.01
N CYS A 423 -2.32 -30.25 27.57
CA CYS A 423 -2.87 -29.26 26.64
C CYS A 423 -3.47 -28.08 27.42
N ILE A 424 -3.03 -26.86 27.12
CA ILE A 424 -3.55 -25.62 27.72
C ILE A 424 -4.42 -24.90 26.69
N LEU A 425 -5.65 -24.60 27.07
CA LEU A 425 -6.51 -23.63 26.38
C LEU A 425 -6.24 -22.24 26.93
N LEU A 426 -6.02 -21.26 26.05
CA LEU A 426 -6.04 -19.86 26.41
C LEU A 426 -7.32 -19.24 25.82
N ASN A 427 -8.32 -18.96 26.66
CA ASN A 427 -9.56 -18.31 26.21
C ASN A 427 -9.37 -16.79 26.11
N GLY A 428 -8.59 -16.33 25.13
CA GLY A 428 -8.36 -14.89 24.94
C GLY A 428 -9.48 -14.19 24.17
N SER A 429 -10.47 -13.65 24.87
CA SER A 429 -11.18 -12.42 24.45
C SER A 429 -10.95 -11.35 25.52
N GLY A 430 -9.78 -10.70 25.47
CA GLY A 430 -9.46 -9.54 26.29
C GLY A 430 -9.25 -8.34 25.38
N ALA A 431 -10.02 -7.27 25.59
CA ALA A 431 -9.73 -5.98 24.99
C ALA A 431 -8.36 -5.48 25.49
N SER A 432 -7.53 -5.00 24.58
CA SER A 432 -6.28 -4.30 24.91
C SER A 432 -6.61 -3.05 25.72
N ALA A 433 -5.96 -2.90 26.87
CA ALA A 433 -5.87 -1.63 27.60
C ALA A 433 -4.90 -0.67 26.90
#